data_AF-A0A6G3XPL3-F1
#
_entry.id   AF-A0A6G3XPL3-F1
#
_cell.length_a   1.000
_cell.length_b   1.000
_cell.length_c   1.000
_cell.angle_alpha   90.00
_cell.angle_beta   90.00
_cell.angle_gamma   90.00
#
_symmetry.space_group_name_H-M   'P 1'
#
loop_
_entity.id
_entity.type
_entity.pdbx_description
1 polymer ?
#
loop_
_entity_poly.entity_id
_entity_poly.type
_entity_poly.pdbx_seq_one_letter_code
_entity_poly.pdbx_strand_id
1 'polypeptide(L)'
;AATRTGRRGPHRVALGATTYSLFPVRSTGRSPQPARDVRETVLSDWLLAVEADAGDWPEERLDLLYGVTQLIAVERDRRDAARTVRRRLAQEVLELVQTGAAPAEIAARLRVAAPVLLPGLGAAPHWQVVVARVDWDGEEVEGGPVAQALLEEVLVDPAVAGPEHSDRIAVAHAGGEAIALVPLPAVSAEHDGSETGVLADALLASVREPLTAGLNDDGRLTLGVSAAVHS
;
A
#
# COMPACT_ATOMS: atom_id res chain seq x y z
N ALA A 1 9.84 -7.45 14.18
CA ALA A 1 10.57 -7.88 15.41
C ALA A 1 11.44 -6.78 16.04
N ALA A 2 12.46 -6.23 15.35
CA ALA A 2 13.41 -5.29 15.96
C ALA A 2 12.78 -3.99 16.49
N THR A 3 11.86 -3.39 15.73
CA THR A 3 11.10 -2.20 16.14
C THR A 3 10.20 -2.47 17.35
N ARG A 4 9.54 -3.63 17.39
CA ARG A 4 8.75 -4.10 18.55
C ARG A 4 9.60 -4.25 19.82
N THR A 5 10.89 -4.57 19.67
CA THR A 5 11.85 -4.65 20.79
C THR A 5 12.53 -3.32 21.14
N GLY A 6 12.09 -2.19 20.56
CA GLY A 6 12.64 -0.86 20.85
C GLY A 6 14.09 -0.63 20.37
N ARG A 7 14.65 -1.54 19.56
CA ARG A 7 16.01 -1.39 19.03
C ARG A 7 16.04 -0.27 17.99
N ARG A 8 17.02 0.63 18.09
CA ARG A 8 17.31 1.62 17.04
C ARG A 8 18.17 0.98 15.96
N GLY A 9 17.96 1.38 14.70
CA GLY A 9 18.66 0.84 13.54
C GLY A 9 20.10 1.38 13.40
N PRO A 10 20.91 0.80 12.50
CA PRO A 10 20.56 -0.27 11.55
C PRO A 10 20.36 -1.66 12.21
N HIS A 11 19.50 -2.49 11.62
CA HIS A 11 19.24 -3.85 12.09
C HIS A 11 19.98 -4.87 11.23
N ARG A 12 20.75 -5.77 11.87
CA ARG A 12 21.43 -6.86 11.18
C ARG A 12 20.51 -8.08 11.06
N VAL A 13 20.41 -8.65 9.86
CA VAL A 13 19.66 -9.89 9.57
C VAL A 13 20.55 -10.81 8.75
N ALA A 14 20.61 -12.09 9.10
CA ALA A 14 21.30 -13.11 8.30
C ALA A 14 20.27 -13.94 7.54
N LEU A 15 20.47 -14.10 6.23
CA LEU A 15 19.67 -14.94 5.34
C LEU A 15 20.61 -15.93 4.64
N GLY A 16 20.59 -17.20 5.08
CA GLY A 16 21.55 -18.19 4.61
C GLY A 16 22.99 -17.78 4.98
N ALA A 17 23.85 -17.62 3.97
CA ALA A 17 25.24 -17.17 4.15
C ALA A 17 25.40 -15.63 4.04
N THR A 18 24.34 -14.91 3.72
CA THR A 18 24.39 -13.48 3.41
C THR A 18 23.88 -12.65 4.58
N THR A 19 24.64 -11.61 4.96
CA THR A 19 24.24 -10.65 5.98
C THR A 19 23.68 -9.39 5.33
N TYR A 20 22.50 -8.99 5.77
CA TYR A 20 21.86 -7.73 5.40
C TYR A 20 21.86 -6.76 6.59
N SER A 21 22.15 -5.50 6.30
CA SER A 21 21.94 -4.38 7.20
C SER A 21 20.72 -3.59 6.74
N LEU A 22 19.74 -3.45 7.62
CA LEU A 22 18.47 -2.81 7.33
C LEU A 22 18.43 -1.41 7.97
N PHE A 23 18.26 -0.39 7.14
CA PHE A 23 18.17 1.01 7.55
C PHE A 23 16.72 1.49 7.43
N PRO A 24 16.04 1.83 8.54
CA PRO A 24 14.66 2.31 8.48
C PRO A 24 14.53 3.65 7.74
N VAL A 25 13.59 3.73 6.80
CA VAL A 25 13.23 4.98 6.12
C VAL A 25 12.18 5.69 6.97
N ARG A 26 12.62 6.67 7.76
CA ARG A 26 11.73 7.46 8.62
C ARG A 26 11.34 8.76 7.91
N SER A 27 10.04 9.01 7.80
CA SER A 27 9.52 10.30 7.31
C SER A 27 9.97 11.42 8.26
N THR A 28 10.48 12.51 7.71
CA THR A 28 11.08 13.64 8.46
C THR A 28 10.05 14.65 8.95
N GLY A 29 8.82 14.60 8.43
CA GLY A 29 7.83 15.67 8.57
C GLY A 29 6.94 15.61 9.81
N ARG A 30 7.05 14.62 10.69
CA ARG A 30 6.20 14.53 11.90
C ARG A 30 6.98 14.94 13.15
N SER A 31 6.51 16.01 13.81
CA SER A 31 6.87 16.38 15.19
C SER A 31 6.87 15.13 16.09
N PRO A 32 7.67 15.08 17.18
CA PRO A 32 7.68 13.95 18.09
C PRO A 32 6.30 13.80 18.74
N GLN A 33 5.43 13.02 18.09
CA GLN A 33 4.19 12.52 18.65
C GLN A 33 4.55 11.45 19.69
N PRO A 34 3.67 11.19 20.68
CA PRO A 34 3.82 10.02 21.53
C PRO A 34 4.07 8.79 20.65
N ALA A 35 4.89 7.85 21.14
CA ALA A 35 5.28 6.67 20.39
C ALA A 35 4.03 5.98 19.85
N ARG A 36 3.78 6.14 18.55
CA ARG A 36 2.69 5.44 17.86
C ARG A 36 2.85 3.96 18.06
N ASP A 37 1.73 3.26 18.18
CA ASP A 37 1.79 1.80 18.19
C ASP A 37 2.48 1.35 16.89
N VAL A 38 3.51 0.52 17.02
CA VAL A 38 4.28 0.00 15.88
C VAL A 38 3.36 -0.70 14.88
N ARG A 39 2.26 -1.30 15.36
CA ARG A 39 1.22 -1.94 14.55
C ARG A 39 0.56 -1.00 13.55
N GLU A 40 0.59 0.32 13.78
CA GLU A 40 0.05 1.32 12.85
C GLU A 40 0.83 1.41 11.53
N THR A 41 2.15 1.13 11.53
CA THR A 41 3.00 1.36 10.35
C THR A 41 3.79 0.14 9.90
N VAL A 42 3.96 -0.89 10.75
CA VAL A 42 4.93 -1.97 10.53
C VAL A 42 4.74 -2.74 9.21
N LEU A 43 3.51 -2.87 8.72
CA LEU A 43 3.22 -3.61 7.47
C LEU A 43 3.46 -2.80 6.20
N SER A 44 3.63 -1.48 6.32
CA SER A 44 3.81 -0.56 5.19
C SER A 44 5.10 0.27 5.30
N ASP A 45 5.96 -0.04 6.27
CA ASP A 45 7.20 0.68 6.50
C ASP A 45 8.29 0.30 5.50
N TRP A 46 9.01 1.31 5.04
CA TRP A 46 10.08 1.15 4.06
C TRP A 46 11.43 0.98 4.77
N LEU A 47 12.25 0.06 4.25
CA LEU A 47 13.59 -0.23 4.74
C LEU A 47 14.55 -0.22 3.56
N LEU A 48 15.71 0.40 3.71
CA LEU A 48 16.83 0.18 2.79
C LEU A 48 17.59 -1.06 3.27
N ALA A 49 17.53 -2.13 2.48
CA ALA A 49 18.30 -3.35 2.71
C ALA A 49 19.64 -3.26 1.98
N VAL A 50 20.73 -3.38 2.72
CA VAL A 50 22.10 -3.38 2.19
C VAL A 50 22.68 -4.76 2.40
N GLU A 51 23.09 -5.42 1.32
CA GLU A 51 23.78 -6.71 1.36
C GLU A 51 25.22 -6.56 1.85
N ALA A 52 25.37 -6.20 3.12
CA ALA A 52 26.62 -6.14 3.82
C ALA A 52 26.35 -6.06 5.32
N ASP A 53 27.38 -6.41 6.09
CA ASP A 53 27.43 -6.07 7.49
C ASP A 53 27.94 -4.63 7.67
N ALA A 54 27.05 -3.71 8.04
CA ALA A 54 27.37 -2.30 8.25
C ALA A 54 27.85 -2.00 9.68
N GLY A 55 27.93 -3.00 10.57
CA GLY A 55 28.33 -2.80 11.96
C GLY A 55 29.77 -2.29 12.13
N ASP A 56 30.64 -2.60 11.16
CA ASP A 56 32.06 -2.23 11.19
C ASP A 56 32.39 -1.11 10.18
N TRP A 57 31.39 -0.44 9.62
CA TRP A 57 31.60 0.60 8.62
C TRP A 57 32.06 1.93 9.26
N PRO A 58 32.92 2.70 8.57
CA PRO A 58 33.23 4.07 8.98
C PRO A 58 31.97 4.94 9.04
N GLU A 59 31.97 5.94 9.93
CA GLU A 59 30.86 6.87 10.12
C GLU A 59 30.49 7.56 8.81
N GLU A 60 31.46 7.96 7.99
CA GLU A 60 31.23 8.64 6.71
C GLU A 60 30.40 7.77 5.74
N ARG A 61 30.61 6.45 5.77
CA ARG A 61 29.86 5.51 4.92
C ARG A 61 28.45 5.30 5.46
N LEU A 62 28.27 5.31 6.78
CA LEU A 62 26.95 5.26 7.41
C LEU A 62 26.16 6.54 7.13
N ASP A 63 26.81 7.70 7.18
CA ASP A 63 26.21 9.01 6.85
C ASP A 63 25.69 9.06 5.42
N LEU A 64 26.42 8.48 4.46
CA LEU A 64 25.93 8.34 3.08
C LEU A 64 24.65 7.51 3.02
N LEU A 65 24.57 6.37 3.73
CA LEU A 65 23.35 5.56 3.76
C LEU A 65 22.20 6.26 4.46
N TYR A 66 22.47 6.99 5.54
CA TYR A 66 21.46 7.83 6.16
C TYR A 66 20.95 8.89 5.17
N GLY A 67 21.84 9.56 4.43
CA GLY A 67 21.48 10.47 3.35
C GLY A 67 20.57 9.83 2.29
N VAL A 68 20.86 8.60 1.86
CA VAL A 68 19.99 7.84 0.94
C VAL A 68 18.62 7.56 1.57
N THR A 69 18.56 7.12 2.83
CA THR A 69 17.27 6.90 3.50
C THR A 69 16.45 8.19 3.63
N GLN A 70 17.09 9.35 3.78
CA GLN A 70 16.41 10.64 3.77
C GLN A 70 15.82 10.98 2.40
N LEU A 71 16.54 10.72 1.32
CA LEU A 71 16.03 10.91 -0.04
C LEU A 71 14.82 9.99 -0.33
N ILE A 72 14.90 8.73 0.09
CA ILE A 72 13.78 7.79 -0.04
C ILE A 72 12.57 8.27 0.78
N ALA A 73 12.81 8.80 1.99
CA ALA A 73 11.73 9.34 2.83
C ALA A 73 11.01 10.51 2.16
N VAL A 74 11.76 11.43 1.52
CA VAL A 74 11.17 12.56 0.78
C VAL A 74 10.32 12.07 -0.40
N GLU A 75 10.78 11.05 -1.14
CA GLU A 75 10.00 10.50 -2.23
C GLU A 75 8.74 9.77 -1.74
N ARG A 76 8.83 9.07 -0.60
CA ARG A 76 7.67 8.46 0.06
C ARG A 76 6.65 9.52 0.46
N ASP A 77 7.08 10.64 1.05
CA ASP A 77 6.20 11.74 1.44
C ASP A 77 5.55 12.40 0.21
N ARG A 78 6.29 12.57 -0.89
CA ARG A 78 5.76 13.06 -2.17
C ARG A 78 4.67 12.12 -2.71
N ARG A 79 4.91 10.80 -2.67
CA ARG A 79 3.96 9.78 -3.11
C ARG A 79 2.70 9.76 -2.23
N ASP A 80 2.86 9.84 -0.92
CA ASP A 80 1.74 9.91 0.02
C ASP A 80 0.88 11.17 -0.21
N ALA A 81 1.54 12.32 -0.42
CA ALA A 81 0.85 13.56 -0.77
C ALA A 81 0.04 13.42 -2.07
N ALA A 82 0.60 12.79 -3.10
CA ALA A 82 -0.08 12.53 -4.38
C ALA A 82 -1.31 11.60 -4.26
N ARG A 83 -1.42 10.81 -3.18
CA ARG A 83 -2.59 9.95 -2.93
C ARG A 83 -3.78 10.70 -2.33
N THR A 84 -3.59 11.90 -1.78
CA THR A 84 -4.65 12.67 -1.07
C THR A 84 -5.92 12.86 -1.89
N VAL A 85 -5.79 13.30 -3.15
CA VAL A 85 -6.94 13.53 -4.05
C VAL A 85 -7.69 12.21 -4.31
N ARG A 86 -6.96 11.12 -4.52
CA ARG A 86 -7.53 9.80 -4.82
C ARG A 86 -8.23 9.20 -3.62
N ARG A 87 -7.63 9.29 -2.42
CA ARG A 87 -8.26 8.88 -1.16
C ARG A 87 -9.60 9.59 -0.97
N ARG A 88 -9.64 10.91 -1.23
CA ARG A 88 -10.88 11.69 -1.19
C ARG A 88 -11.92 11.20 -2.20
N LEU A 89 -11.53 10.95 -3.45
CA LEU A 89 -12.44 10.42 -4.46
C LEU A 89 -13.03 9.06 -4.07
N ALA A 90 -12.19 8.15 -3.56
CA ALA A 90 -12.65 6.84 -3.07
C ALA A 90 -13.58 7.00 -1.87
N GLN A 91 -13.28 7.91 -0.94
CA GLN A 91 -14.10 8.17 0.23
C GLN A 91 -15.50 8.65 -0.18
N GLU A 92 -15.56 9.59 -1.13
CA GLU A 92 -16.82 10.12 -1.61
C GLU A 92 -17.67 9.06 -2.36
N VAL A 93 -17.05 8.11 -3.07
CA VAL A 93 -17.75 6.96 -3.67
C VAL A 93 -18.25 6.00 -2.58
N LEU A 94 -17.43 5.73 -1.56
CA LEU A 94 -17.77 4.87 -0.44
C LEU A 94 -18.97 5.42 0.36
N GLU A 95 -19.01 6.73 0.58
CA GLU A 95 -20.13 7.42 1.25
C GLU A 95 -21.45 7.26 0.47
N LEU A 96 -21.42 7.35 -0.86
CA LEU A 96 -22.61 7.09 -1.68
C LEU A 96 -23.11 5.65 -1.52
N VAL A 97 -22.21 4.67 -1.49
CA VAL A 97 -22.57 3.26 -1.27
C VAL A 97 -23.17 3.07 0.13
N GLN A 98 -22.53 3.61 1.17
CA GLN A 98 -22.99 3.47 2.56
C GLN A 98 -24.35 4.13 2.84
N THR A 99 -24.64 5.22 2.15
CA THR A 99 -25.92 5.93 2.26
C THR A 99 -27.02 5.33 1.37
N GLY A 100 -26.70 4.28 0.59
CA GLY A 100 -27.66 3.62 -0.29
C GLY A 100 -28.08 4.49 -1.48
N ALA A 101 -27.17 5.33 -2.00
CA ALA A 101 -27.41 6.17 -3.16
C ALA A 101 -27.84 5.35 -4.39
N ALA A 102 -28.54 5.99 -5.32
CA ALA A 102 -29.01 5.32 -6.53
C ALA A 102 -27.80 4.83 -7.37
N PRO A 103 -27.88 3.65 -8.03
CA PRO A 103 -26.78 3.14 -8.85
C PRO A 103 -26.28 4.14 -9.92
N ALA A 104 -27.19 4.93 -10.50
CA ALA A 104 -26.84 5.96 -11.49
C ALA A 104 -25.98 7.10 -10.90
N GLU A 105 -26.13 7.41 -9.61
CA GLU A 105 -25.35 8.42 -8.91
C GLU A 105 -23.93 7.90 -8.62
N ILE A 106 -23.81 6.65 -8.17
CA ILE A 106 -22.53 5.96 -7.98
C ILE A 106 -21.78 5.87 -9.32
N ALA A 107 -22.47 5.45 -10.39
CA ALA A 107 -21.94 5.41 -11.75
C ALA A 107 -21.44 6.77 -12.24
N ALA A 108 -22.21 7.84 -11.99
CA ALA A 108 -21.78 9.20 -12.31
C ALA A 108 -20.50 9.58 -11.56
N ARG A 109 -20.39 9.18 -10.29
CA ARG A 109 -19.21 9.43 -9.48
C ARG A 109 -17.96 8.73 -9.98
N LEU A 110 -18.09 7.45 -10.32
CA LEU A 110 -17.02 6.65 -10.91
C LEU A 110 -16.55 7.25 -12.24
N ARG A 111 -17.47 7.69 -13.10
CA ARG A 111 -17.12 8.38 -14.36
C ARG A 111 -16.33 9.68 -14.13
N VAL A 112 -16.61 10.42 -13.06
CA VAL A 112 -15.84 11.63 -12.70
C VAL A 112 -14.46 11.26 -12.14
N ALA A 113 -14.33 10.14 -11.42
CA ALA A 113 -13.05 9.69 -10.89
C ALA A 113 -12.12 9.10 -11.96
N ALA A 114 -12.68 8.51 -13.03
CA ALA A 114 -11.93 7.79 -14.06
C ALA A 114 -10.73 8.58 -14.65
N PRO A 115 -10.86 9.85 -15.07
CA PRO A 115 -9.73 10.58 -15.67
C PRO A 115 -8.58 10.89 -14.70
N VAL A 116 -8.87 10.91 -13.39
CA VAL A 116 -7.85 11.10 -12.36
C VAL A 116 -7.05 9.82 -12.13
N LEU A 117 -7.73 8.67 -12.22
CA LEU A 117 -7.11 7.37 -11.93
C LEU A 117 -6.52 6.70 -13.19
N LEU A 118 -7.10 6.94 -14.36
CA LEU A 118 -6.61 6.47 -15.65
C LEU A 118 -6.60 7.63 -16.65
N PRO A 119 -5.60 8.53 -16.57
CA PRO A 119 -5.46 9.61 -17.53
C PRO A 119 -5.27 9.05 -18.95
N GLY A 120 -5.89 9.70 -19.94
CA GLY A 120 -5.73 9.34 -21.36
C GLY A 120 -6.63 8.20 -21.86
N LEU A 121 -7.50 7.63 -21.01
CA LEU A 121 -8.50 6.66 -21.48
C LEU A 121 -9.60 7.33 -22.30
N GLY A 122 -9.84 6.82 -23.51
CA GLY A 122 -10.91 7.28 -24.40
C GLY A 122 -12.28 6.59 -24.19
N ALA A 123 -12.34 5.59 -23.30
CA ALA A 123 -13.55 4.83 -22.99
C ALA A 123 -13.73 4.68 -21.48
N ALA A 124 -14.97 4.45 -21.04
CA ALA A 124 -15.28 4.21 -19.62
C ALA A 124 -14.58 2.92 -19.16
N PRO A 125 -13.82 2.93 -18.05
CA PRO A 125 -13.16 1.74 -17.56
C PRO A 125 -14.16 0.78 -16.92
N HIS A 126 -13.76 -0.50 -16.82
CA HIS A 126 -14.36 -1.38 -15.83
C HIS A 126 -13.79 -1.06 -14.45
N TRP A 127 -14.51 -1.42 -13.41
CA TRP A 127 -14.12 -1.20 -12.03
C TRP A 127 -14.06 -2.54 -11.31
N GLN A 128 -13.00 -2.71 -10.53
CA GLN A 128 -12.88 -3.80 -9.58
C GLN A 128 -12.68 -3.22 -8.20
N VAL A 129 -13.21 -3.91 -7.19
CA VAL A 129 -13.08 -3.53 -5.79
C VAL A 129 -12.20 -4.55 -5.08
N VAL A 130 -11.21 -4.06 -4.35
CA VAL A 130 -10.40 -4.87 -3.45
C VAL A 130 -10.62 -4.37 -2.03
N VAL A 131 -11.02 -5.25 -1.12
CA VAL A 131 -11.24 -4.94 0.29
C VAL A 131 -10.16 -5.60 1.12
N ALA A 132 -9.64 -4.88 2.12
CA ALA A 132 -8.72 -5.41 3.10
C ALA A 132 -9.17 -5.10 4.52
N ARG A 133 -8.90 -6.03 5.43
CA ARG A 133 -9.07 -5.84 6.87
C ARG A 133 -7.87 -6.40 7.59
N VAL A 134 -7.25 -5.59 8.46
CA VAL A 134 -6.18 -6.03 9.35
C VAL A 134 -6.75 -6.13 10.75
N ASP A 135 -6.75 -7.35 11.29
CA ASP A 135 -7.10 -7.65 12.66
C ASP A 135 -5.82 -7.86 13.46
N TRP A 136 -5.64 -7.10 14.54
CA TRP A 136 -4.53 -7.28 15.48
C TRP A 136 -5.06 -7.86 16.79
N ASP A 137 -4.29 -8.78 17.38
CA ASP A 137 -4.57 -9.27 18.73
C ASP A 137 -4.12 -8.21 19.76
N GLY A 138 -4.96 -7.93 20.77
CA GLY A 138 -4.67 -6.96 21.85
C GLY A 138 -5.43 -5.63 21.75
N GLU A 139 -4.88 -4.54 22.32
CA GLU A 139 -5.53 -3.21 22.33
C GLU A 139 -5.89 -2.72 20.91
N GLU A 140 -7.01 -2.00 20.80
CA GLU A 140 -7.62 -1.51 19.56
C GLU A 140 -6.71 -0.52 18.82
N VAL A 141 -5.92 -1.03 17.88
CA VAL A 141 -5.34 -0.21 16.80
C VAL A 141 -6.41 -0.05 15.74
N GLU A 142 -6.58 1.15 15.22
CA GLU A 142 -7.52 1.41 14.14
C GLU A 142 -7.07 0.67 12.87
N GLY A 143 -7.73 -0.45 12.56
CA GLY A 143 -7.35 -1.32 11.45
C GLY A 143 -7.54 -0.70 10.06
N GLY A 144 -8.47 0.26 9.93
CA GLY A 144 -8.79 0.92 8.65
C GLY A 144 -7.60 1.64 8.02
N PRO A 145 -6.95 2.59 8.73
CA PRO A 145 -5.74 3.27 8.24
C PRO A 145 -4.60 2.30 7.92
N VAL A 146 -4.42 1.23 8.71
CA VAL A 146 -3.39 0.21 8.47
C VAL A 146 -3.70 -0.57 7.19
N ALA A 147 -4.94 -1.01 7.00
CA ALA A 147 -5.40 -1.70 5.82
C ALA A 147 -5.32 -0.80 4.56
N GLN A 148 -5.60 0.50 4.71
CA GLN A 148 -5.49 1.47 3.61
C GLN A 148 -4.05 1.60 3.15
N ALA A 149 -3.12 1.85 4.07
CA ALA A 149 -1.70 1.94 3.76
C ALA A 149 -1.19 0.64 3.12
N LEU A 150 -1.59 -0.52 3.64
CA LEU A 150 -1.19 -1.81 3.10
C LEU A 150 -1.72 -2.05 1.67
N LEU A 151 -3.01 -1.78 1.40
CA LEU A 151 -3.57 -1.93 0.05
C LEU A 151 -2.88 -1.02 -0.96
N GLU A 152 -2.58 0.21 -0.57
CA GLU A 152 -1.88 1.17 -1.43
C GLU A 152 -0.44 0.79 -1.77
N GLU A 153 0.18 -0.10 -0.99
CA GLU A 153 1.51 -0.64 -1.27
C GLU A 153 1.42 -1.98 -2.03
N VAL A 154 0.51 -2.87 -1.62
CA VAL A 154 0.38 -4.21 -2.21
C VAL A 154 -0.13 -4.18 -3.65
N LEU A 155 -1.02 -3.26 -3.98
CA LEU A 155 -1.61 -3.13 -5.32
C LEU A 155 -0.71 -2.34 -6.30
N VAL A 156 0.47 -1.93 -5.85
CA VAL A 156 1.48 -1.35 -6.73
C VAL A 156 2.15 -2.48 -7.49
N ASP A 157 2.08 -2.44 -8.82
CA ASP A 157 2.84 -3.38 -9.66
C ASP A 157 4.33 -2.96 -9.67
N PRO A 158 5.24 -3.78 -9.10
CA PRO A 158 6.67 -3.47 -9.07
C PRO A 158 7.37 -3.72 -10.42
N ALA A 159 6.78 -4.50 -11.33
CA ALA A 159 7.37 -4.82 -12.63
C ALA A 159 7.12 -3.72 -13.67
N VAL A 160 6.16 -2.83 -13.42
CA VAL A 160 5.84 -1.70 -14.30
C VAL A 160 6.42 -0.42 -13.70
N ALA A 161 7.66 -0.11 -14.11
CA ALA A 161 8.35 1.09 -13.66
C ALA A 161 7.74 2.36 -14.30
N GLY A 162 7.25 3.28 -13.46
CA GLY A 162 6.79 4.61 -13.86
C GLY A 162 5.83 5.22 -12.84
N PRO A 163 5.78 6.55 -12.70
CA PRO A 163 4.88 7.21 -11.75
C PRO A 163 3.40 6.88 -12.00
N GLU A 164 3.02 6.58 -13.25
CA GLU A 164 1.64 6.51 -13.69
C GLU A 164 0.85 5.24 -13.31
N HIS A 165 1.48 4.11 -12.94
CA HIS A 165 0.76 2.85 -12.66
C HIS A 165 0.45 2.62 -11.17
N SER A 166 1.42 2.94 -10.33
CA SER A 166 1.27 3.12 -8.88
C SER A 166 0.12 4.06 -8.50
N ASP A 167 -0.26 4.93 -9.44
CA ASP A 167 -1.18 6.04 -9.23
C ASP A 167 -2.63 5.75 -9.65
N ARG A 168 -2.92 4.53 -10.09
CA ARG A 168 -4.22 4.18 -10.69
C ARG A 168 -5.29 3.76 -9.71
N ILE A 169 -4.91 3.39 -8.49
CA ILE A 169 -5.87 2.98 -7.47
C ILE A 169 -6.24 4.16 -6.58
N ALA A 170 -7.47 4.12 -6.07
CA ALA A 170 -7.96 5.02 -5.06
C ALA A 170 -8.46 4.20 -3.87
N VAL A 171 -7.90 4.44 -2.67
CA VAL A 171 -8.21 3.65 -1.48
C VAL A 171 -8.85 4.53 -0.42
N ALA A 172 -10.02 4.12 0.08
CA ALA A 172 -10.69 4.70 1.23
C ALA A 172 -10.73 3.68 2.37
N HIS A 173 -11.12 4.11 3.56
CA HIS A 173 -11.37 3.20 4.68
C HIS A 173 -12.64 3.57 5.41
N ALA A 174 -13.31 2.57 5.98
CA ALA A 174 -14.45 2.74 6.86
C ALA A 174 -14.39 1.72 7.99
N GLY A 175 -14.41 2.21 9.22
CA GLY A 175 -14.16 1.36 10.39
C GLY A 175 -12.81 0.66 10.28
N GLY A 176 -12.80 -0.65 10.46
CA GLY A 176 -11.58 -1.48 10.39
C GLY A 176 -11.16 -1.93 8.99
N GLU A 177 -11.88 -1.50 7.93
CA GLU A 177 -11.68 -2.01 6.57
C GLU A 177 -11.20 -0.90 5.63
N ALA A 178 -10.39 -1.29 4.64
CA ALA A 178 -10.00 -0.45 3.52
C ALA A 178 -10.55 -1.01 2.20
N ILE A 179 -10.93 -0.11 1.30
CA ILE A 179 -11.57 -0.42 0.04
C ILE A 179 -10.83 0.33 -1.07
N ALA A 180 -10.23 -0.43 -1.98
CA ALA A 180 -9.56 0.08 -3.17
C ALA A 180 -10.49 -0.01 -4.40
N LEU A 181 -10.65 1.11 -5.09
CA LEU A 181 -11.23 1.19 -6.42
C LEU A 181 -10.09 1.00 -7.44
N VAL A 182 -10.17 -0.08 -8.20
CA VAL A 182 -9.20 -0.45 -9.23
C VAL A 182 -9.85 -0.26 -10.60
N PRO A 183 -9.50 0.79 -11.34
CA PRO A 183 -10.01 0.97 -12.69
C PRO A 183 -9.22 0.08 -13.66
N LEU A 184 -9.94 -0.59 -14.54
CA LEU A 184 -9.41 -1.52 -15.52
C LEU A 184 -9.66 -0.96 -16.93
N PRO A 185 -8.63 -0.95 -17.81
CA PRO A 185 -8.82 -0.53 -19.19
C PRO A 185 -9.95 -1.34 -19.85
N ALA A 186 -10.84 -0.66 -20.56
CA ALA A 186 -11.81 -1.32 -21.42
C ALA A 186 -11.09 -1.82 -22.68
N VAL A 187 -10.42 -2.97 -22.61
CA VAL A 187 -9.88 -3.64 -23.80
C VAL A 187 -10.99 -4.44 -24.47
N SER A 188 -11.25 -4.14 -25.75
CA SER A 188 -11.87 -5.09 -26.68
C SER A 188 -11.02 -6.36 -26.68
N ALA A 189 -11.66 -7.53 -26.62
CA ALA A 189 -11.06 -8.85 -26.43
C ALA A 189 -10.18 -9.37 -27.59
N GLU A 190 -9.39 -8.52 -28.23
CA GLU A 190 -8.44 -8.86 -29.29
C GLU A 190 -7.05 -8.34 -28.91
N HIS A 191 -6.38 -9.02 -27.98
CA HIS A 191 -4.94 -9.35 -27.97
C HIS A 191 -4.56 -9.84 -26.55
N ASP A 192 -4.11 -11.09 -26.49
CA ASP A 192 -3.62 -11.86 -25.35
C ASP A 192 -4.58 -12.12 -24.19
N GLY A 193 -4.79 -13.42 -23.90
CA GLY A 193 -5.62 -13.94 -22.80
C GLY A 193 -5.04 -13.68 -21.40
N SER A 194 -4.52 -12.48 -21.15
CA SER A 194 -4.24 -11.98 -19.82
C SER A 194 -5.57 -11.56 -19.19
N GLU A 195 -5.95 -12.18 -18.08
CA GLU A 195 -7.12 -11.77 -17.32
C GLU A 195 -6.96 -10.30 -16.92
N THR A 196 -7.84 -9.43 -17.42
CA THR A 196 -7.80 -8.00 -17.12
C THR A 196 -8.27 -7.77 -15.69
N GLY A 197 -7.34 -7.60 -14.77
CA GLY A 197 -7.61 -7.16 -13.40
C GLY A 197 -6.79 -7.87 -12.35
N VAL A 198 -7.12 -7.57 -11.09
CA VAL A 198 -6.49 -8.18 -9.93
C VAL A 198 -7.08 -9.58 -9.73
N LEU A 199 -6.22 -10.59 -9.78
CA LEU A 199 -6.62 -11.97 -9.48
C LEU A 199 -6.42 -12.25 -8.00
N ALA A 200 -7.47 -12.76 -7.34
CA ALA A 200 -7.44 -13.05 -5.91
C ALA A 200 -6.30 -14.01 -5.53
N ASP A 201 -6.11 -15.07 -6.32
CA ASP A 201 -5.07 -16.07 -6.06
C ASP A 201 -3.66 -15.52 -6.30
N ALA A 202 -3.48 -14.68 -7.33
CA ALA A 202 -2.18 -14.06 -7.60
C ALA A 202 -1.82 -13.03 -6.52
N LEU A 203 -2.79 -12.20 -6.10
CA LEU A 203 -2.64 -11.26 -5.00
C LEU A 203 -2.33 -11.98 -3.69
N LEU A 204 -3.05 -13.06 -3.40
CA LEU A 204 -2.79 -13.85 -2.20
C LEU A 204 -1.42 -14.52 -2.25
N ALA A 205 -1.02 -15.06 -3.40
CA ALA A 205 0.29 -15.69 -3.57
C ALA A 205 1.44 -14.69 -3.36
N SER A 206 1.30 -13.45 -3.82
CA SER A 206 2.35 -12.42 -3.69
C SER A 206 2.53 -11.94 -2.25
N VAL A 207 1.46 -11.88 -1.46
CA VAL A 207 1.51 -11.31 -0.10
C VAL A 207 1.51 -12.33 1.03
N ARG A 208 1.15 -13.59 0.77
CA ARG A 208 0.97 -14.61 1.82
C ARG A 208 2.21 -14.77 2.69
N GLU A 209 3.35 -15.07 2.09
CA GLU A 209 4.59 -15.33 2.84
C GLU A 209 5.05 -14.10 3.64
N PRO A 210 5.25 -12.91 3.02
CA PRO A 210 5.76 -11.75 3.76
C PRO A 210 4.81 -11.27 4.86
N LEU A 211 3.49 -11.31 4.62
CA LEU A 211 2.52 -10.86 5.63
C LEU A 211 2.30 -11.89 6.73
N THR A 212 2.37 -13.19 6.44
CA THR A 212 2.35 -14.21 7.50
C THR A 212 3.56 -14.04 8.43
N ALA A 213 4.75 -13.77 7.85
CA ALA A 213 5.95 -13.52 8.64
C ALA A 213 5.88 -12.19 9.43
N GLY A 214 5.28 -11.15 8.85
CA GLY A 214 5.13 -9.83 9.47
C GLY A 214 4.12 -9.79 10.61
N LEU A 215 2.93 -10.37 10.38
CA LEU A 215 1.83 -10.47 11.34
C LEU A 215 2.14 -11.50 12.43
N ASN A 216 2.78 -12.63 12.07
CA ASN A 216 3.00 -13.75 12.97
C ASN A 216 1.69 -14.18 13.68
N ASP A 217 1.76 -14.65 14.92
CA ASP A 217 0.58 -14.98 15.73
C ASP A 217 -0.14 -13.74 16.31
N ASP A 218 0.30 -12.52 15.97
CA ASP A 218 -0.22 -11.28 16.57
C ASP A 218 -1.37 -10.66 15.75
N GLY A 219 -1.74 -11.23 14.61
CA GLY A 219 -2.81 -10.68 13.78
C GLY A 219 -3.07 -11.43 12.48
N ARG A 220 -4.05 -10.94 11.73
CA ARG A 220 -4.53 -11.55 10.48
C ARG A 220 -4.90 -10.48 9.45
N LEU A 221 -4.54 -10.73 8.19
CA LEU A 221 -5.06 -9.98 7.04
C LEU A 221 -6.18 -10.78 6.37
N THR A 222 -7.28 -10.11 6.07
CA THR A 222 -8.31 -10.59 5.13
C THR A 222 -8.26 -9.75 3.86
N LEU A 223 -8.35 -10.41 2.70
CA LEU A 223 -8.48 -9.76 1.40
C LEU A 223 -9.73 -10.30 0.69
N GLY A 224 -10.51 -9.40 0.09
CA GLY A 224 -11.62 -9.72 -0.79
C GLY A 224 -11.43 -9.03 -2.13
N VAL A 225 -11.73 -9.72 -3.23
CA VAL A 225 -11.59 -9.19 -4.59
C VAL A 225 -12.91 -9.41 -5.32
N SER A 226 -13.49 -8.35 -5.87
CA SER A 226 -14.74 -8.44 -6.64
C SER A 226 -14.46 -8.89 -8.08
N ALA A 227 -15.53 -9.30 -8.78
CA ALA A 227 -15.52 -9.31 -10.24
C ALA A 227 -15.39 -7.88 -10.79
N ALA A 228 -14.93 -7.75 -12.04
CA ALA A 228 -14.94 -6.49 -12.77
C ALA A 228 -16.38 -6.12 -13.18
N VAL A 229 -16.77 -4.86 -12.99
CA VAL A 229 -18.09 -4.33 -13.34
C VAL A 229 -17.96 -3.07 -14.18
N HIS A 230 -18.90 -2.84 -15.10
CA HIS A 230 -18.97 -1.58 -15.84
C HIS A 230 -19.59 -0.50 -14.94
N SER A 231 -19.08 0.74 -14.99
CA SER A 231 -19.72 1.91 -14.39
C SER A 231 -21.02 2.30 -15.09
#